data_AF-A0A7S6S1K7-F1
#
_entry.id   AF-A0A7S6S1K7-F1
#
_cell.length_a   1.000
_cell.length_b   1.000
_cell.length_c   1.000
_cell.angle_alpha   90.00
_cell.angle_beta   90.00
_cell.angle_gamma   90.00
#
_symmetry.space_group_name_H-M   'P 1'
#
loop_
_entity.id
_entity.type
_entity.pdbx_description
1 polymer ?
#
loop_
_entity_poly.entity_id
_entity_poly.type
_entity_poly.pdbx_seq_one_letter_code
_entity_poly.pdbx_strand_id
1 'polypeptide(L)'
;MAEPALPAALHTHAVWGEQPNVKRELVLTSSTDEILTRLVELYRRSTATKLTNSHVMRAILKGIGHCMDTLEREAKRIGPQKLPANARNKQAERERFEALIADAFVSGVRAAAAFDRD
;
A
#
# COMPACT_ATOMS: atom_id res chain seq x y z
N MET A 1 -19.62 -22.70 -31.61
CA MET A 1 -19.92 -22.68 -30.17
C MET A 1 -18.78 -21.94 -29.49
N ALA A 2 -19.06 -20.73 -28.98
CA ALA A 2 -18.07 -19.94 -28.27
C ALA A 2 -18.35 -20.10 -26.77
N GLU A 3 -17.35 -20.57 -26.03
CA GLU A 3 -17.36 -20.65 -24.58
C GLU A 3 -17.46 -19.23 -24.01
N PRO A 4 -18.41 -18.92 -23.09
CA PRO A 4 -18.46 -17.61 -22.50
C PRO A 4 -17.26 -17.45 -21.56
N ALA A 5 -16.48 -16.39 -21.76
CA ALA A 5 -15.40 -16.00 -20.88
C ALA A 5 -15.94 -15.83 -19.44
N LEU A 6 -15.33 -16.55 -18.50
CA LEU A 6 -15.60 -16.38 -17.07
C LEU A 6 -15.37 -14.90 -16.68
N PRO A 7 -16.31 -14.27 -15.97
CA PRO A 7 -16.07 -12.94 -15.43
C PRO A 7 -14.91 -13.00 -14.41
N ALA A 8 -14.04 -11.99 -14.45
CA ALA A 8 -12.92 -11.80 -13.55
C ALA A 8 -13.41 -11.57 -12.11
N ALA A 9 -13.68 -12.65 -11.38
CA ALA A 9 -13.91 -12.60 -9.95
C ALA A 9 -12.55 -12.53 -9.23
N LEU A 10 -11.97 -11.34 -9.11
CA LEU A 10 -10.98 -11.09 -8.06
C LEU A 10 -11.72 -10.79 -6.74
N HIS A 11 -12.45 -11.80 -6.27
CA HIS A 11 -12.82 -11.86 -4.86
C HIS A 11 -11.59 -12.37 -4.12
N THR A 12 -10.77 -11.46 -3.60
CA THR A 12 -9.70 -11.76 -2.65
C THR A 12 -10.35 -12.28 -1.37
N HIS A 13 -10.71 -13.56 -1.34
CA HIS A 13 -11.00 -14.24 -0.09
C HIS A 13 -9.73 -14.15 0.77
N ALA A 14 -9.84 -13.45 1.90
CA ALA A 14 -8.81 -13.51 2.91
C ALA A 14 -8.67 -14.97 3.36
N VAL A 15 -7.62 -15.66 2.91
CA VAL A 15 -7.30 -17.00 3.38
C VAL A 15 -6.83 -16.88 4.83
N TRP A 16 -7.73 -17.20 5.75
CA TRP A 16 -7.40 -17.25 7.18
C TRP A 16 -6.45 -18.43 7.42
N GLY A 17 -5.34 -18.18 8.12
CA GLY A 17 -4.35 -19.22 8.43
C GLY A 17 -3.24 -19.42 7.40
N GLU A 18 -3.15 -18.58 6.36
CA GLU A 18 -2.02 -18.61 5.43
C GLU A 18 -0.68 -18.33 6.14
N GLN A 19 0.30 -19.21 5.94
CA GLN A 19 1.63 -19.09 6.53
C GLN A 19 2.49 -18.08 5.76
N PRO A 20 3.14 -17.11 6.42
CA PRO A 20 4.04 -16.17 5.75
C PRO A 20 5.27 -16.88 5.17
N ASN A 21 5.34 -17.03 3.84
CA ASN A 21 6.46 -17.66 3.13
C ASN A 21 7.12 -16.76 2.08
N VAL A 22 6.58 -15.56 1.81
CA VAL A 22 7.13 -14.58 0.87
C VAL A 22 7.88 -13.48 1.62
N LYS A 23 9.14 -13.25 1.26
CA LYS A 23 9.96 -12.12 1.74
C LYS A 23 10.09 -11.04 0.66
N ARG A 24 9.84 -9.79 1.03
CA ARG A 24 10.12 -8.59 0.23
C ARG A 24 10.96 -7.64 1.07
N GLU A 25 11.99 -7.03 0.47
CA GLU A 25 12.90 -6.11 1.14
C GLU A 25 12.76 -4.72 0.52
N LEU A 26 12.75 -3.69 1.37
CA LEU A 26 12.67 -2.27 0.99
C LEU A 26 13.90 -1.55 1.51
N VAL A 27 14.41 -0.59 0.71
CA VAL A 27 15.44 0.34 1.16
C VAL A 27 14.74 1.61 1.61
N LEU A 28 14.79 1.89 2.91
CA LEU A 28 14.15 3.05 3.52
C LEU A 28 15.16 4.18 3.73
N THR A 29 14.70 5.42 3.57
CA THR A 29 15.41 6.57 4.15
C THR A 29 15.19 6.58 5.67
N SER A 30 16.06 7.25 6.41
CA SER A 30 15.92 7.39 7.87
C SER A 30 14.53 7.92 8.28
N SER A 31 14.00 8.92 7.56
CA SER A 31 12.68 9.48 7.85
C SER A 31 11.55 8.47 7.62
N THR A 32 11.62 7.65 6.58
CA THR A 32 10.61 6.61 6.33
C THR A 32 10.70 5.43 7.31
N ASP A 33 11.89 5.10 7.79
CA ASP A 33 12.08 4.09 8.85
C ASP A 33 11.52 4.55 10.21
N GLU A 34 11.71 5.83 10.55
CA GLU A 34 11.11 6.44 11.74
C GLU A 34 9.58 6.37 11.71
N ILE A 35 8.96 6.62 10.55
CA ILE A 35 7.51 6.50 10.35
C ILE A 35 7.07 5.04 10.57
N LEU A 36 7.76 4.07 9.96
CA LEU A 36 7.44 2.65 10.14
C LEU A 36 7.57 2.22 11.60
N THR A 37 8.64 2.62 12.26
CA THR A 37 8.88 2.35 13.68
C THR A 37 7.76 2.93 14.54
N ARG A 38 7.39 4.19 14.31
CA ARG A 38 6.29 4.86 15.02
C ARG A 38 4.96 4.13 14.81
N LEU A 39 4.70 3.66 13.59
CA LEU A 39 3.47 2.93 13.26
C LEU A 39 3.40 1.57 13.96
N VAL A 40 4.52 0.84 14.03
CA VAL A 40 4.59 -0.42 14.78
C VAL A 40 4.40 -0.19 16.27
N GLU A 41 5.05 0.83 16.83
CA GLU A 41 4.89 1.19 18.25
C GLU A 41 3.49 1.67 18.61
N LEU A 42 2.79 2.33 17.68
CA LEU A 42 1.38 2.67 17.85
C LEU A 42 0.55 1.42 18.10
N TYR A 43 0.66 0.41 17.22
CA TYR A 43 -0.12 -0.80 17.34
C TYR A 43 0.35 -1.71 18.50
N ARG A 44 1.66 -1.78 18.78
CA ARG A 44 2.17 -2.50 19.96
C ARG A 44 1.53 -2.01 21.24
N ARG A 45 1.45 -0.68 21.41
CA ARG A 45 0.84 -0.06 22.60
C ARG A 45 -0.67 -0.27 22.62
N SER A 46 -1.36 -0.11 21.50
CA SER A 46 -2.82 -0.25 21.46
C SER A 46 -3.29 -1.70 21.64
N THR A 47 -2.51 -2.70 21.20
CA THR A 47 -2.88 -4.12 21.32
C THR A 47 -2.16 -4.85 22.46
N ALA A 48 -1.31 -4.16 23.23
CA ALA A 48 -0.46 -4.74 24.27
C ALA A 48 0.31 -6.00 23.82
N THR A 49 0.68 -6.08 22.53
CA THR A 49 1.28 -7.27 21.92
C THR A 49 2.62 -6.94 21.28
N LYS A 50 3.56 -7.89 21.31
CA LYS A 50 4.86 -7.78 20.63
C LYS A 50 4.71 -7.97 19.11
N LEU A 51 4.23 -6.94 18.42
CA LEU A 51 4.13 -6.93 16.95
C LEU A 51 5.51 -6.74 16.30
N THR A 52 5.66 -7.18 15.06
CA THR A 52 6.84 -6.92 14.22
C THR A 52 6.42 -6.11 13.00
N ASN A 53 7.38 -5.55 12.26
CA ASN A 53 7.12 -4.85 11.00
C ASN A 53 6.27 -5.71 10.07
N SER A 54 6.57 -7.02 9.95
CA SER A 54 5.80 -7.94 9.10
C SER A 54 4.34 -8.09 9.54
N HIS A 55 4.03 -8.06 10.84
CA HIS A 55 2.65 -8.12 11.32
C HIS A 55 1.85 -6.90 10.86
N VAL A 56 2.42 -5.71 11.09
CA VAL A 56 1.78 -4.44 10.78
C VAL A 56 1.67 -4.25 9.26
N MET A 57 2.73 -4.55 8.51
CA MET A 57 2.70 -4.46 7.04
C MET A 57 1.68 -5.42 6.42
N ARG A 58 1.56 -6.66 6.91
CA ARG A 58 0.50 -7.57 6.43
C ARG A 58 -0.90 -7.03 6.71
N ALA A 59 -1.14 -6.47 7.90
CA ALA A 59 -2.43 -5.88 8.25
C ALA A 59 -2.77 -4.67 7.35
N ILE A 60 -1.79 -3.79 7.11
CA ILE A 60 -1.94 -2.65 6.21
C ILE A 60 -2.24 -3.11 4.79
N LEU A 61 -1.50 -4.09 4.26
CA LEU A 61 -1.74 -4.61 2.91
C LEU A 61 -3.12 -5.26 2.76
N LYS A 62 -3.63 -5.93 3.81
CA LYS A 62 -5.02 -6.42 3.84
C LYS A 62 -6.02 -5.26 3.74
N GLY A 63 -5.82 -4.20 4.53
CA GLY A 63 -6.66 -3.00 4.47
C GLY A 63 -6.60 -2.30 3.11
N ILE A 64 -5.40 -2.14 2.55
CA ILE A 64 -5.19 -1.59 1.19
C ILE A 64 -5.89 -2.46 0.14
N GLY A 65 -5.91 -3.78 0.32
CA GLY A 65 -6.64 -4.71 -0.55
C GLY A 65 -8.11 -4.33 -0.75
N HIS A 66 -8.77 -3.81 0.28
CA HIS A 66 -10.15 -3.32 0.19
C HIS A 66 -10.29 -1.99 -0.56
N CYS A 67 -9.21 -1.21 -0.65
CA CYS A 67 -9.18 0.09 -1.31
C CYS A 67 -8.69 0.01 -2.77
N MET A 68 -8.45 -1.18 -3.33
CA MET A 68 -7.74 -1.30 -4.61
C MET A 68 -8.45 -0.59 -5.78
N ASP A 69 -9.78 -0.66 -5.86
CA ASP A 69 -10.53 -0.02 -6.94
C ASP A 69 -10.43 1.51 -6.90
N THR A 70 -10.47 2.12 -5.70
CA THR A 70 -10.33 3.57 -5.55
C THR A 70 -8.88 3.99 -5.78
N LEU A 71 -7.92 3.22 -5.27
CA LEU A 71 -6.50 3.44 -5.51
C LEU A 71 -6.16 3.39 -7.00
N GLU A 72 -6.72 2.44 -7.75
CA GLU A 72 -6.51 2.36 -9.20
C GLU A 72 -7.05 3.59 -9.92
N ARG A 73 -8.25 4.07 -9.55
CA ARG A 73 -8.83 5.29 -10.13
C ARG A 73 -7.99 6.52 -9.86
N GLU A 74 -7.52 6.70 -8.62
CA GLU A 74 -6.68 7.85 -8.27
C GLU A 74 -5.29 7.75 -8.89
N ALA A 75 -4.69 6.56 -8.95
CA ALA A 75 -3.41 6.34 -9.61
C ALA A 75 -3.49 6.66 -11.11
N LYS A 76 -4.60 6.36 -11.79
CA LYS A 76 -4.81 6.72 -13.20
C LYS A 76 -4.77 8.24 -13.44
N ARG A 77 -5.12 9.07 -12.45
CA ARG A 77 -5.08 10.54 -12.56
C ARG A 77 -3.66 11.10 -12.57
N ILE A 78 -2.69 10.38 -12.00
CA ILE A 78 -1.27 10.76 -12.10
C ILE A 78 -0.79 10.68 -13.56
N GLY A 79 -1.32 9.74 -14.33
CA GLY A 79 -0.91 9.47 -15.71
C GLY A 79 0.51 8.91 -15.82
N PRO A 80 1.02 8.74 -17.06
CA PRO A 80 2.37 8.24 -17.29
C PRO A 80 3.43 9.18 -16.72
N GLN A 81 4.38 8.62 -15.96
CA GLN A 81 5.51 9.35 -15.38
C GLN A 81 6.83 8.67 -15.79
N LYS A 82 7.90 9.44 -15.90
CA LYS A 82 9.24 8.90 -16.10
C LYS A 82 9.86 8.62 -14.73
N LEU A 83 10.38 7.40 -14.53
CA LEU A 83 11.10 7.06 -13.31
C LEU A 83 12.36 7.93 -13.15
N PRO A 84 12.52 8.67 -12.05
CA PRO A 84 13.74 9.43 -11.80
C PRO A 84 14.94 8.50 -11.60
N ALA A 85 16.12 8.91 -12.07
CA ALA A 85 17.32 8.09 -11.94
C ALA A 85 17.81 7.97 -10.49
N ASN A 86 18.56 6.90 -10.19
CA ASN A 86 19.10 6.62 -8.84
C ASN A 86 20.39 7.39 -8.50
N ALA A 87 20.84 8.31 -9.37
CA ALA A 87 22.02 9.13 -9.10
C ALA A 87 21.81 10.07 -7.89
N ARG A 88 22.88 10.40 -7.15
CA ARG A 88 22.79 11.23 -5.93
C ARG A 88 22.17 12.61 -6.20
N ASN A 89 22.48 13.23 -7.33
CA ASN A 89 21.96 14.54 -7.73
C ASN A 89 20.47 14.51 -8.16
N LYS A 90 19.82 13.35 -8.14
CA LYS A 90 18.40 13.18 -8.49
C LYS A 90 17.49 12.95 -7.29
N GLN A 91 18.01 13.07 -6.06
CA GLN A 91 17.23 12.84 -4.84
C GLN A 91 15.96 13.68 -4.77
N ALA A 92 16.05 14.99 -5.04
CA ALA A 92 14.88 15.87 -5.02
C ALA A 92 13.82 15.50 -6.09
N GLU A 93 14.23 14.95 -7.22
CA GLU A 93 13.31 14.47 -8.26
C GLU A 93 12.59 13.18 -7.80
N ARG A 94 13.32 12.27 -7.14
CA ARG A 94 12.74 11.08 -6.50
C ARG A 94 11.73 11.45 -5.42
N GLU A 95 12.08 12.37 -4.52
CA GLU A 95 11.19 12.81 -3.44
C GLU A 95 9.89 13.44 -3.98
N ARG A 96 9.97 14.24 -5.04
CA ARG A 96 8.76 14.80 -5.69
C ARG A 96 7.91 13.71 -6.33
N PHE A 97 8.54 12.73 -6.97
CA PHE A 97 7.85 11.59 -7.57
C PHE A 97 7.17 10.72 -6.49
N GLU A 98 7.85 10.47 -5.37
CA GLU A 98 7.30 9.74 -4.22
C GLU A 98 6.14 10.51 -3.56
N ALA A 99 6.25 11.84 -3.42
CA ALA A 99 5.18 12.68 -2.89
C ALA A 99 3.92 12.63 -3.79
N LEU A 100 4.10 12.67 -5.11
CA LEU A 100 3.00 12.52 -6.06
C LEU A 100 2.25 11.19 -5.89
N ILE A 101 2.99 10.09 -5.70
CA ILE A 101 2.41 8.77 -5.42
C ILE A 101 1.69 8.78 -4.07
N ALA A 102 2.30 9.37 -3.04
CA ALA A 102 1.72 9.45 -1.70
C ALA A 102 0.39 10.22 -1.69
N ASP A 103 0.30 11.34 -2.40
CA ASP A 103 -0.91 12.16 -2.50
C ASP A 103 -2.07 11.39 -3.16
N ALA A 104 -1.79 10.68 -4.26
CA ALA A 104 -2.78 9.83 -4.92
C ALA A 104 -3.20 8.65 -4.03
N PHE A 105 -2.25 8.04 -3.32
CA PHE A 105 -2.54 6.96 -2.36
C PHE A 105 -3.47 7.42 -1.25
N VAL A 106 -3.18 8.56 -0.61
CA VAL A 106 -4.04 9.11 0.46
C VAL A 106 -5.43 9.44 -0.07
N SER A 107 -5.52 10.00 -1.28
CA SER A 107 -6.80 10.28 -1.93
C SER A 107 -7.61 9.00 -2.17
N GLY A 108 -6.96 7.93 -2.64
CA GLY A 108 -7.62 6.65 -2.89
C GLY A 108 -8.11 5.95 -1.63
N VAL A 109 -7.31 5.95 -0.56
CA VAL A 109 -7.71 5.39 0.75
C VAL A 109 -8.88 6.17 1.35
N ARG A 110 -8.85 7.51 1.29
CA ARG A 110 -9.95 8.34 1.80
C ARG A 110 -11.24 8.13 1.01
N ALA A 111 -11.15 8.00 -0.31
CA ALA A 111 -12.31 7.74 -1.16
C ALA A 111 -12.97 6.39 -0.80
N ALA A 112 -12.19 5.33 -0.54
CA ALA A 112 -12.73 4.04 -0.12
C ALA A 112 -13.52 4.15 1.20
N ALA A 113 -12.93 4.80 2.21
CA ALA A 113 -13.57 4.98 3.50
C ALA A 113 -14.85 5.84 3.47
N ALA A 114 -15.04 6.66 2.42
CA ALA A 114 -16.29 7.39 2.22
C ALA A 114 -17.41 6.48 1.70
N PHE A 115 -17.09 5.52 0.82
CA PHE A 115 -18.07 4.57 0.28
C PHE A 115 -18.49 3.50 1.30
N ASP A 116 -17.63 3.14 2.26
CA ASP A 116 -17.95 2.17 3.31
C ASP A 116 -18.90 2.72 4.41
N ARG A 117 -19.26 4.01 4.37
CA ARG A 117 -20.15 4.66 5.36
C ARG A 117 -21.62 4.71 4.92
N ASP A 118 -21.90 4.38 3.67
CA ASP A 118 -23.25 4.24 3.11
C ASP A 118 -23.74 2.78 3.24
#